data_AF-A0A662TE46-F1
#
_entry.id   AF-A0A662TE46-F1
#
_cell.length_a   1.000
_cell.length_b   1.000
_cell.length_c   1.000
_cell.angle_alpha   90.00
_cell.angle_beta   90.00
_cell.angle_gamma   90.00
#
_symmetry.space_group_name_H-M   'P 1'
#
loop_
_entity.id
_entity.type
_entity.pdbx_description
1 polymer ?
#
loop_
_entity_poly.entity_id
_entity_poly.type
_entity_poly.pdbx_seq_one_letter_code
_entity_poly.pdbx_strand_id
1 'polypeptide(L)'
;MGVISVLVWLDSISGDYFFKLYDMGELSNLHEFFDEGALVENAVATFPTVSESAEGSIITGLFSGEVNILGERYFSRSLARVMHYKFNARIEEDFPDSLKGYTIDRLSGGSLGIGRLIPVNAEIVHDPIAEEYERKGSLKLVERRVYTAVNLLKERKPRLLLFTVSADYASHVSGREGHMVKSILKTFDELFPEIIKALRNVSDEFSVFVFSDHGSKEVSKHLDLTQLLIEYGFNPSDPGLLNTQKGCSSAALSNGRRMGMIYLKHPEAGWAKLEARVLRNYPFGGSRLDISELLSQEEGIGLLAYREEENKVIVKSRDGEGII
;
A
#
# COMPACT_ATOMS: atom_id res chain seq x y z
N MET A 1 -5.96 -18.67 -28.54
CA MET A 1 -5.32 -17.56 -27.83
C MET A 1 -5.39 -17.89 -26.35
N GLY A 2 -4.43 -17.44 -25.52
CA GLY A 2 -4.55 -17.65 -24.07
C GLY A 2 -5.67 -16.79 -23.49
N VAL A 3 -6.18 -17.17 -22.32
CA VAL A 3 -7.20 -16.41 -21.56
C VAL A 3 -6.74 -14.96 -21.37
N ILE A 4 -7.62 -14.00 -21.68
CA ILE A 4 -7.41 -12.58 -21.34
C ILE A 4 -7.88 -12.36 -19.90
N SER A 5 -7.01 -11.84 -19.05
CA SER A 5 -7.36 -11.51 -17.66
C SER A 5 -7.42 -9.99 -17.46
N VAL A 6 -8.48 -9.51 -16.82
CA VAL A 6 -8.62 -8.10 -16.41
C VAL A 6 -8.68 -8.04 -14.89
N LEU A 7 -7.72 -7.33 -14.30
CA LEU A 7 -7.67 -7.03 -12.87
C LEU A 7 -8.07 -5.57 -12.68
N VAL A 8 -9.23 -5.36 -12.08
CA VAL A 8 -9.71 -4.05 -11.67
C VAL A 8 -9.41 -3.87 -10.19
N TRP A 9 -8.57 -2.89 -9.91
CA TRP A 9 -8.18 -2.53 -8.57
C TRP A 9 -8.90 -1.25 -8.15
N LEU A 10 -9.89 -1.38 -7.28
CA LEU A 10 -10.60 -0.28 -6.63
C LEU A 10 -9.84 0.13 -5.37
N ASP A 11 -8.93 1.09 -5.49
CA ASP A 11 -8.00 1.47 -4.42
C ASP A 11 -8.71 2.20 -3.26
N SER A 12 -8.41 1.79 -2.03
CA SER A 12 -8.91 2.37 -0.77
C SER A 12 -10.43 2.20 -0.55
N ILE A 13 -11.00 1.08 -1.00
CA ILE A 13 -12.41 0.71 -0.77
C ILE A 13 -12.50 -0.26 0.40
N SER A 14 -13.22 0.12 1.45
CA SER A 14 -13.47 -0.79 2.58
C SER A 14 -14.49 -1.87 2.20
N GLY A 15 -14.14 -3.13 2.46
CA GLY A 15 -14.98 -4.28 2.11
C GLY A 15 -16.38 -4.18 2.71
N ASP A 16 -16.49 -3.75 3.97
CA ASP A 16 -17.78 -3.57 4.65
C ASP A 16 -18.71 -2.58 3.93
N TYR A 17 -18.17 -1.49 3.37
CA TYR A 17 -18.95 -0.50 2.63
C TYR A 17 -19.30 -0.98 1.21
N PHE A 18 -18.36 -1.67 0.55
CA PHE A 18 -18.63 -2.29 -0.75
C PHE A 18 -19.78 -3.30 -0.64
N PHE A 19 -19.71 -4.23 0.31
CA PHE A 19 -20.75 -5.25 0.52
C PHE A 19 -22.08 -4.64 0.94
N LYS A 20 -22.08 -3.60 1.77
CA LYS A 20 -23.29 -2.85 2.07
C LYS A 20 -24.02 -2.36 0.81
N LEU A 21 -23.29 -1.77 -0.15
CA LEU A 21 -23.91 -1.31 -1.40
C LEU A 21 -24.29 -2.46 -2.34
N TYR A 22 -23.47 -3.51 -2.37
CA TYR A 22 -23.72 -4.73 -3.15
C TYR A 22 -25.01 -5.42 -2.69
N ASP A 23 -25.16 -5.68 -1.40
CA ASP A 23 -26.32 -6.34 -0.79
C ASP A 23 -27.60 -5.50 -0.87
N MET A 24 -27.47 -4.17 -0.90
CA MET A 24 -28.57 -3.24 -1.14
C MET A 24 -29.03 -3.20 -2.60
N GLY A 25 -28.35 -3.93 -3.51
CA GLY A 25 -28.63 -3.91 -4.94
C GLY A 25 -28.24 -2.60 -5.63
N GLU A 26 -27.38 -1.79 -5.01
CA GLU A 26 -26.91 -0.53 -5.61
C GLU A 26 -25.76 -0.72 -6.61
N LEU A 27 -25.20 -1.94 -6.69
CA LEU A 27 -24.14 -2.34 -7.62
C LEU A 27 -24.64 -3.51 -8.51
N SER A 28 -25.72 -3.27 -9.25
CA SER A 28 -26.46 -4.32 -9.95
C SER A 28 -25.69 -4.98 -11.10
N ASN A 29 -24.83 -4.22 -11.80
CA ASN A 29 -24.08 -4.79 -12.93
C ASN A 29 -22.98 -5.73 -12.46
N LEU A 30 -22.30 -5.36 -11.36
CA LEU A 30 -21.35 -6.24 -10.68
C LEU A 30 -22.08 -7.45 -10.10
N HIS A 31 -23.25 -7.26 -9.48
CA HIS A 31 -24.05 -8.38 -8.97
C HIS A 31 -24.42 -9.36 -10.08
N GLU A 32 -25.02 -8.89 -11.17
CA GLU A 32 -25.43 -9.74 -12.29
C GLU A 32 -24.24 -10.49 -12.92
N PHE A 33 -23.11 -9.82 -13.11
CA PHE A 33 -21.95 -10.46 -13.72
C PHE A 33 -21.29 -11.51 -12.81
N PHE A 34 -21.21 -11.26 -11.51
CA PHE A 34 -20.55 -12.15 -10.55
C PHE A 34 -21.49 -13.19 -9.91
N ASP A 35 -22.77 -13.24 -10.28
CA ASP A 35 -23.75 -14.23 -9.76
C ASP A 35 -23.31 -15.68 -10.03
N GLU A 36 -22.67 -15.93 -11.17
CA GLU A 36 -22.05 -17.23 -11.52
C GLU A 36 -20.55 -17.30 -11.19
N GLY A 37 -20.02 -16.27 -10.53
CA GLY A 37 -18.60 -16.10 -10.23
C GLY A 37 -18.21 -16.57 -8.82
N ALA A 38 -17.09 -16.03 -8.33
CA ALA A 38 -16.63 -16.23 -6.96
C ALA A 38 -16.61 -14.88 -6.23
N LEU A 39 -17.23 -14.84 -5.04
CA LEU A 39 -17.26 -13.69 -4.17
C LEU A 39 -16.48 -13.98 -2.89
N VAL A 40 -15.49 -13.16 -2.58
CA VAL A 40 -14.66 -13.29 -1.38
C VAL A 40 -14.91 -12.09 -0.48
N GLU A 41 -15.69 -12.27 0.57
CA GLU A 41 -16.04 -11.19 1.51
C GLU A 41 -14.85 -10.74 2.36
N ASN A 42 -14.00 -11.69 2.75
CA ASN A 42 -12.91 -11.47 3.69
C ASN A 42 -11.55 -11.67 2.99
N ALA A 43 -11.26 -10.82 2.00
CA ALA A 43 -9.93 -10.73 1.41
C ALA A 43 -9.00 -9.95 2.36
N VAL A 44 -8.03 -10.64 2.96
CA VAL A 44 -7.12 -10.05 3.95
C VAL A 44 -5.93 -9.40 3.23
N ALA A 45 -5.81 -8.07 3.38
CA ALA A 45 -4.69 -7.30 2.86
C ALA A 45 -3.37 -7.62 3.57
N THR A 46 -2.26 -7.32 2.90
CA THR A 46 -0.91 -7.37 3.50
C THR A 46 -0.78 -6.35 4.64
N PHE A 47 0.20 -6.55 5.53
CA PHE A 47 0.57 -5.57 6.54
C PHE A 47 1.94 -4.96 6.19
N PRO A 48 2.10 -3.62 6.11
CA PRO A 48 1.09 -2.60 6.39
C PRO A 48 0.04 -2.49 5.27
N THR A 49 -1.18 -2.09 5.63
CA THR A 49 -2.31 -1.93 4.70
C THR A 49 -2.24 -0.58 3.99
N VAL A 50 -1.27 -0.43 3.10
CA VAL A 50 -1.05 0.75 2.25
C VAL A 50 -0.75 0.31 0.82
N SER A 51 -1.09 1.14 -0.16
CA SER A 51 -1.07 0.75 -1.58
C SER A 51 0.30 0.27 -2.05
N GLU A 52 1.41 0.91 -1.67
CA GLU A 52 2.74 0.47 -2.11
C GLU A 52 3.08 -0.95 -1.60
N SER A 53 2.72 -1.25 -0.35
CA SER A 53 2.93 -2.59 0.24
C SER A 53 2.03 -3.64 -0.38
N ALA A 54 0.77 -3.28 -0.57
CA ALA A 54 -0.23 -4.17 -1.16
C ALA A 54 0.10 -4.47 -2.61
N GLU A 55 0.61 -3.50 -3.37
CA GLU A 55 0.94 -3.70 -4.77
C GLU A 55 1.98 -4.80 -5.00
N GLY A 56 3.09 -4.75 -4.27
CA GLY A 56 4.10 -5.80 -4.35
C GLY A 56 3.49 -7.18 -4.04
N SER A 57 2.53 -7.23 -3.12
CA SER A 57 1.79 -8.45 -2.79
C SER A 57 0.86 -8.90 -3.91
N ILE A 58 0.14 -7.97 -4.55
CA ILE A 58 -0.77 -8.25 -5.67
C ILE A 58 0.00 -8.87 -6.85
N ILE A 59 1.16 -8.30 -7.20
CA ILE A 59 1.90 -8.75 -8.38
C ILE A 59 2.74 -10.01 -8.14
N THR A 60 2.98 -10.42 -6.90
CA THR A 60 3.83 -11.59 -6.57
C THR A 60 3.12 -12.72 -5.81
N GLY A 61 2.03 -12.42 -5.11
CA GLY A 61 1.41 -13.32 -4.13
C GLY A 61 2.18 -13.45 -2.81
N LEU A 62 3.17 -12.57 -2.54
CA LEU A 62 3.99 -12.59 -1.33
C LEU A 62 3.61 -11.46 -0.37
N PHE A 63 4.03 -11.53 0.90
CA PHE A 63 3.80 -10.44 1.86
C PHE A 63 4.75 -9.26 1.64
N SER A 64 4.38 -8.08 2.17
CA SER A 64 5.13 -6.82 2.05
C SER A 64 6.61 -6.93 2.48
N GLY A 65 6.88 -7.76 3.49
CA GLY A 65 8.22 -8.02 4.02
C GLY A 65 9.08 -8.89 3.09
N GLU A 66 8.46 -9.76 2.30
CA GLU A 66 9.14 -10.62 1.32
C GLU A 66 9.49 -9.84 0.04
N VAL A 67 8.64 -8.88 -0.34
CA VAL A 67 8.88 -7.95 -1.47
C VAL A 67 9.66 -6.70 -1.07
N ASN A 68 10.02 -6.56 0.21
CA ASN A 68 10.78 -5.43 0.77
C ASN A 68 10.15 -4.04 0.52
N ILE A 69 8.82 -3.97 0.48
CA ILE A 69 8.07 -2.71 0.31
C ILE A 69 7.10 -2.55 1.47
N LEU A 70 7.53 -1.80 2.49
CA LEU A 70 6.78 -1.62 3.76
C LEU A 70 5.96 -0.33 3.81
N GLY A 71 5.81 0.34 2.66
CA GLY A 71 4.93 1.48 2.45
C GLY A 71 5.57 2.58 1.63
N GLU A 72 4.94 3.76 1.62
CA GLU A 72 5.34 4.90 0.79
C GLU A 72 6.72 5.47 1.16
N ARG A 73 7.12 5.35 2.43
CA ARG A 73 8.32 6.00 2.97
C ARG A 73 9.19 5.04 3.77
N TYR A 74 10.49 5.25 3.73
CA TYR A 74 11.45 4.58 4.62
C TYR A 74 12.62 5.50 4.94
N PHE A 75 13.41 5.17 5.96
CA PHE A 75 14.62 5.93 6.29
C PHE A 75 15.85 5.18 5.81
N SER A 76 16.62 5.80 4.91
CA SER A 76 17.89 5.25 4.45
C SER A 76 18.98 5.53 5.47
N ARG A 77 19.43 4.46 6.14
CA ARG A 77 20.55 4.49 7.09
C ARG A 77 21.87 4.93 6.45
N SER A 78 22.15 4.48 5.23
CA SER A 78 23.40 4.81 4.51
C SER A 78 23.44 6.28 4.08
N LEU A 79 22.29 6.86 3.74
CA LEU A 79 22.19 8.24 3.26
C LEU A 79 21.77 9.23 4.37
N ALA A 80 21.40 8.71 5.56
CA ALA A 80 20.83 9.45 6.68
C ALA A 80 19.73 10.41 6.22
N ARG A 81 18.76 9.89 5.44
CA ARG A 81 17.68 10.69 4.86
C ARG A 81 16.39 9.87 4.72
N VAL A 82 15.28 10.59 4.68
CA VAL A 82 13.97 10.04 4.35
C VAL A 82 13.91 9.75 2.85
N MET A 83 13.42 8.56 2.51
CA MET A 83 13.16 8.08 1.17
C MET A 83 11.65 8.01 0.97
N HIS A 84 11.19 8.46 -0.18
CA HIS A 84 9.77 8.61 -0.49
C HIS A 84 9.52 8.29 -1.96
N TYR A 85 8.69 7.29 -2.25
CA TYR A 85 8.48 6.77 -3.61
C TYR A 85 7.85 7.77 -4.58
N LYS A 86 7.08 8.75 -4.08
CA LYS A 86 6.61 9.87 -4.91
C LYS A 86 7.66 10.93 -5.27
N PHE A 87 8.85 10.93 -4.67
CA PHE A 87 9.79 12.06 -4.79
C PHE A 87 11.24 11.67 -5.05
N ASN A 88 11.91 10.96 -4.12
CA ASN A 88 13.36 10.74 -4.14
C ASN A 88 13.77 9.26 -4.06
N ALA A 89 12.79 8.35 -4.15
CA ALA A 89 12.98 6.91 -4.21
C ALA A 89 12.23 6.34 -5.41
N ARG A 90 12.67 5.16 -5.88
CA ARG A 90 12.06 4.44 -7.00
C ARG A 90 11.74 3.03 -6.57
N ILE A 91 10.48 2.65 -6.68
CA ILE A 91 9.98 1.38 -6.15
C ILE A 91 10.53 0.20 -6.94
N GLU A 92 10.77 0.38 -8.23
CA GLU A 92 11.38 -0.59 -9.14
C GLU A 92 12.88 -0.86 -8.86
N GLU A 93 13.56 0.09 -8.22
CA GLU A 93 14.95 -0.05 -7.78
C GLU A 93 15.05 -0.81 -6.45
N ASP A 94 14.06 -0.62 -5.56
CA ASP A 94 13.98 -1.30 -4.26
C ASP A 94 13.31 -2.70 -4.34
N PHE A 95 12.61 -2.99 -5.44
CA PHE A 95 11.96 -4.28 -5.68
C PHE A 95 13.00 -5.40 -5.94
N PRO A 96 12.95 -6.55 -5.23
CA PRO A 96 13.98 -7.58 -5.33
C PRO A 96 14.14 -8.15 -6.75
N ASP A 97 15.37 -8.12 -7.26
CA ASP A 97 15.69 -8.64 -8.61
C ASP A 97 15.31 -10.11 -8.78
N SER A 98 15.47 -10.92 -7.73
CA SER A 98 15.08 -12.33 -7.73
C SER A 98 13.59 -12.55 -7.95
N LEU A 99 12.74 -11.56 -7.64
CA LEU A 99 11.29 -11.64 -7.78
C LEU A 99 10.77 -11.08 -9.10
N LYS A 100 11.57 -10.29 -9.84
CA LYS A 100 11.15 -9.69 -11.12
C LYS A 100 10.74 -10.73 -12.16
N GLY A 101 11.29 -11.94 -12.10
CA GLY A 101 10.91 -13.05 -12.96
C GLY A 101 9.60 -13.77 -12.60
N TYR A 102 9.05 -13.52 -11.41
CA TYR A 102 7.93 -14.24 -10.83
C TYR A 102 6.66 -13.40 -10.67
N THR A 103 6.64 -12.18 -11.23
CA THR A 103 5.46 -11.32 -11.14
C THR A 103 4.36 -11.76 -12.12
N ILE A 104 3.08 -11.54 -11.78
CA ILE A 104 1.94 -11.93 -12.62
C ILE A 104 1.99 -11.29 -14.02
N ASP A 105 2.48 -10.07 -14.12
CA ASP A 105 2.70 -9.33 -15.36
C ASP A 105 3.75 -10.03 -16.23
N ARG A 106 4.86 -10.50 -15.63
CA ARG A 106 5.85 -11.32 -16.33
C ARG A 106 5.29 -12.67 -16.78
N LEU A 107 4.63 -13.37 -15.88
CA LEU A 107 4.09 -14.72 -16.10
C LEU A 107 2.98 -14.74 -17.14
N SER A 108 2.22 -13.64 -17.28
CA SER A 108 1.17 -13.50 -18.28
C SER A 108 1.70 -13.50 -19.72
N GLY A 109 2.97 -13.15 -19.94
CA GLY A 109 3.58 -13.07 -21.27
C GLY A 109 3.07 -11.90 -22.13
N GLY A 110 2.38 -10.92 -21.55
CA GLY A 110 1.93 -9.71 -22.23
C GLY A 110 0.92 -8.93 -21.39
N SER A 111 1.41 -7.91 -20.66
CA SER A 111 0.61 -7.16 -19.68
C SER A 111 0.63 -5.66 -19.93
N LEU A 112 -0.53 -5.03 -19.82
CA LEU A 112 -0.70 -3.58 -19.78
C LEU A 112 -1.16 -3.15 -18.39
N GLY A 113 -0.58 -2.05 -17.90
CA GLY A 113 -0.95 -1.39 -16.66
C GLY A 113 -1.55 -0.02 -16.93
N ILE A 114 -2.59 0.38 -16.20
CA ILE A 114 -3.10 1.75 -16.21
C ILE A 114 -3.20 2.27 -14.77
N GLY A 115 -2.60 3.42 -14.52
CA GLY A 115 -2.65 4.06 -13.20
C GLY A 115 -1.41 3.77 -12.38
N ARG A 116 -1.58 3.79 -11.05
CA ARG A 116 -0.46 3.75 -10.12
C ARG A 116 -0.03 2.30 -9.94
N LEU A 117 1.02 1.91 -10.67
CA LEU A 117 1.57 0.57 -10.64
C LEU A 117 3.11 0.57 -10.55
N ILE A 118 3.71 -0.43 -9.91
CA ILE A 118 5.13 -0.76 -9.89
C ILE A 118 5.48 -1.23 -11.31
N PRO A 119 6.30 -0.48 -12.06
CA PRO A 119 6.60 -0.78 -13.45
C PRO A 119 7.70 -1.86 -13.57
N VAL A 120 7.44 -3.09 -13.09
CA VAL A 120 8.42 -4.18 -13.14
C VAL A 120 8.50 -4.79 -14.55
N ASN A 121 7.43 -5.44 -15.03
CA ASN A 121 7.37 -6.02 -16.37
C ASN A 121 6.15 -5.57 -17.19
N ALA A 122 5.18 -4.89 -16.57
CA ALA A 122 4.04 -4.32 -17.29
C ALA A 122 4.42 -3.07 -18.10
N GLU A 123 3.91 -2.98 -19.34
CA GLU A 123 3.92 -1.72 -20.06
C GLU A 123 2.85 -0.81 -19.43
N ILE A 124 3.30 0.29 -18.82
CA ILE A 124 2.41 1.25 -18.16
C ILE A 124 1.92 2.28 -19.17
N VAL A 125 0.61 2.37 -19.33
CA VAL A 125 -0.06 3.38 -20.13
C VAL A 125 -0.25 4.64 -19.30
N HIS A 126 0.58 5.64 -19.59
CA HIS A 126 0.54 6.94 -18.94
C HIS A 126 -0.62 7.79 -19.48
N ASP A 127 -1.47 8.29 -18.57
CA ASP A 127 -2.63 9.11 -18.89
C ASP A 127 -2.66 10.36 -17.99
N PRO A 128 -2.05 11.49 -18.44
CA PRO A 128 -1.88 12.66 -17.59
C PRO A 128 -3.21 13.31 -17.19
N ILE A 129 -4.27 13.11 -18.00
CA ILE A 129 -5.61 13.60 -17.68
C ILE A 129 -6.21 12.80 -16.52
N ALA A 130 -6.02 11.47 -16.52
CA ALA A 130 -6.45 10.62 -15.41
C ALA A 130 -5.71 10.98 -14.12
N GLU A 131 -4.39 11.21 -14.19
CA GLU A 131 -3.59 11.64 -13.04
C GLU A 131 -4.03 12.99 -12.46
N GLU A 132 -4.43 13.94 -13.32
CA GLU A 132 -5.01 15.20 -12.87
C GLU A 132 -6.35 14.99 -12.15
N TYR A 133 -7.21 14.12 -12.68
CA TYR A 133 -8.48 13.79 -12.05
C TYR A 133 -8.30 13.10 -10.70
N GLU A 134 -7.36 12.16 -10.61
CA GLU A 134 -7.00 11.44 -9.39
C GLU A 134 -6.52 12.41 -8.30
N ARG A 135 -5.59 13.30 -8.63
CA ARG A 135 -5.11 14.36 -7.71
C ARG A 135 -6.20 15.30 -7.19
N LYS A 136 -7.29 15.45 -7.94
CA LYS A 136 -8.44 16.31 -7.57
C LYS A 136 -9.62 15.52 -6.98
N GLY A 137 -9.52 14.18 -6.90
CA GLY A 137 -10.64 13.33 -6.50
C GLY A 137 -11.86 13.41 -7.42
N SER A 138 -11.65 13.63 -8.72
CA SER A 138 -12.75 13.81 -9.67
C SER A 138 -13.39 12.47 -10.06
N LEU A 139 -14.72 12.40 -10.05
CA LEU A 139 -15.47 11.24 -10.55
C LEU A 139 -15.17 10.90 -12.02
N LYS A 140 -14.70 11.88 -12.81
CA LYS A 140 -14.25 11.68 -14.19
C LYS A 140 -13.07 10.72 -14.31
N LEU A 141 -12.35 10.45 -13.20
CA LEU A 141 -11.31 9.43 -13.15
C LEU A 141 -11.87 8.07 -13.57
N VAL A 142 -13.06 7.70 -13.07
CA VAL A 142 -13.68 6.39 -13.33
C VAL A 142 -13.98 6.25 -14.82
N GLU A 143 -14.68 7.22 -15.40
CA GLU A 143 -15.00 7.28 -16.83
C GLU A 143 -13.73 7.17 -17.68
N ARG A 144 -12.69 7.95 -17.34
CA ARG A 144 -11.44 7.99 -18.09
C ARG A 144 -10.69 6.65 -18.01
N ARG A 145 -10.58 6.04 -16.83
CA ARG A 145 -9.89 4.74 -16.64
C ARG A 145 -10.62 3.63 -17.37
N VAL A 146 -11.95 3.55 -17.26
CA VAL A 146 -12.75 2.54 -17.97
C VAL A 146 -12.66 2.73 -19.48
N TYR A 147 -12.77 3.96 -19.98
CA TYR A 147 -12.61 4.27 -21.40
C TYR A 147 -11.24 3.83 -21.94
N THR A 148 -10.16 4.18 -21.23
CA THR A 148 -8.80 3.78 -21.61
C THR A 148 -8.66 2.25 -21.58
N ALA A 149 -9.17 1.56 -20.56
CA ALA A 149 -9.16 0.11 -20.47
C ALA A 149 -9.90 -0.56 -21.66
N VAL A 150 -11.11 -0.10 -21.97
CA VAL A 150 -11.92 -0.60 -23.10
C VAL A 150 -11.20 -0.45 -24.44
N ASN A 151 -10.54 0.69 -24.67
CA ASN A 151 -9.79 0.90 -25.91
C ASN A 151 -8.56 0.00 -26.01
N LEU A 152 -7.80 -0.16 -24.92
CA LEU A 152 -6.64 -1.05 -24.89
C LEU A 152 -7.04 -2.51 -25.12
N LEU A 153 -8.18 -2.96 -24.57
CA LEU A 153 -8.70 -4.30 -24.85
C LEU A 153 -8.99 -4.50 -26.35
N LYS A 154 -9.59 -3.50 -27.01
CA LYS A 154 -9.92 -3.57 -28.45
C LYS A 154 -8.69 -3.53 -29.34
N GLU A 155 -7.76 -2.62 -29.05
CA GLU A 155 -6.63 -2.29 -29.93
C GLU A 155 -5.42 -3.20 -29.68
N ARG A 156 -5.10 -3.45 -28.41
CA ARG A 156 -3.84 -4.11 -28.00
C ARG A 156 -4.04 -5.56 -27.60
N LYS A 157 -5.25 -5.93 -27.15
CA LYS A 157 -5.62 -7.30 -26.75
C LYS A 157 -4.59 -7.93 -25.80
N PRO A 158 -4.26 -7.28 -24.67
CA PRO A 158 -3.25 -7.79 -23.75
C PRO A 158 -3.71 -9.12 -23.14
N ARG A 159 -2.75 -9.96 -22.70
CA ARG A 159 -3.07 -11.18 -21.94
C ARG A 159 -3.47 -10.85 -20.50
N LEU A 160 -2.89 -9.78 -19.95
CA LEU A 160 -3.24 -9.22 -18.66
C LEU A 160 -3.45 -7.70 -18.80
N LEU A 161 -4.60 -7.20 -18.37
CA LEU A 161 -4.83 -5.78 -18.17
C LEU A 161 -5.05 -5.52 -16.68
N LEU A 162 -4.17 -4.75 -16.06
CA LEU A 162 -4.30 -4.30 -14.67
C LEU A 162 -4.59 -2.80 -14.68
N PHE A 163 -5.63 -2.35 -13.98
CA PHE A 163 -5.84 -0.92 -13.82
C PHE A 163 -6.44 -0.54 -12.49
N THR A 164 -6.08 0.67 -12.04
CA THR A 164 -6.53 1.24 -10.78
C THR A 164 -7.61 2.30 -10.97
N VAL A 165 -8.58 2.31 -10.07
CA VAL A 165 -9.53 3.39 -9.86
C VAL A 165 -9.45 3.75 -8.37
N SER A 166 -8.79 4.87 -8.05
CA SER A 166 -8.57 5.27 -6.66
C SER A 166 -9.79 5.99 -6.08
N ALA A 167 -10.22 5.53 -4.90
CA ALA A 167 -11.15 6.22 -4.03
C ALA A 167 -10.46 6.84 -2.81
N ASP A 168 -9.13 6.81 -2.74
CA ASP A 168 -8.39 7.21 -1.54
C ASP A 168 -8.65 8.67 -1.15
N TYR A 169 -8.47 9.60 -2.10
CA TYR A 169 -8.79 11.00 -1.90
C TYR A 169 -10.26 11.21 -1.50
N ALA A 170 -11.19 10.48 -2.15
CA ALA A 170 -12.61 10.59 -1.88
C ALA A 170 -12.95 10.11 -0.45
N SER A 171 -12.33 9.02 0.01
CA SER A 171 -12.45 8.51 1.37
C SER A 171 -11.85 9.47 2.39
N HIS A 172 -10.77 10.17 2.05
CA HIS A 172 -10.14 11.17 2.91
C HIS A 172 -11.00 12.43 3.10
N VAL A 173 -11.67 12.89 2.03
CA VAL A 173 -12.46 14.14 2.06
C VAL A 173 -13.89 13.94 2.54
N SER A 174 -14.57 12.87 2.09
CA SER A 174 -15.99 12.65 2.42
C SER A 174 -16.24 11.57 3.49
N GLY A 175 -15.18 10.95 4.01
CA GLY A 175 -15.26 9.76 4.84
C GLY A 175 -15.41 8.48 4.00
N ARG A 176 -15.15 7.33 4.62
CA ARG A 176 -15.12 6.02 3.93
C ARG A 176 -16.48 5.59 3.37
N GLU A 177 -17.58 5.98 4.02
CA GLU A 177 -18.95 5.74 3.57
C GLU A 177 -19.56 7.01 2.92
N GLY A 178 -18.72 7.96 2.54
CA GLY A 178 -19.11 9.26 2.03
C GLY A 178 -19.72 9.20 0.64
N HIS A 179 -20.46 10.27 0.28
CA HIS A 179 -21.13 10.37 -1.01
C HIS A 179 -20.18 10.23 -2.21
N MET A 180 -18.92 10.68 -2.11
CA MET A 180 -17.97 10.56 -3.23
C MET A 180 -17.50 9.12 -3.43
N VAL A 181 -17.24 8.37 -2.36
CA VAL A 181 -16.90 6.94 -2.45
C VAL A 181 -18.06 6.17 -3.07
N LYS A 182 -19.29 6.45 -2.62
CA LYS A 182 -20.50 5.88 -3.21
C LYS A 182 -20.59 6.18 -4.70
N SER A 183 -20.40 7.43 -5.10
CA SER A 183 -20.46 7.83 -6.52
C SER A 183 -19.39 7.13 -7.36
N ILE A 184 -18.16 6.97 -6.85
CA ILE A 184 -17.11 6.22 -7.56
C ILE A 184 -17.57 4.77 -7.81
N LEU A 185 -18.06 4.09 -6.78
CA LEU A 185 -18.53 2.70 -6.90
C LEU A 185 -19.72 2.57 -7.85
N LYS A 186 -20.70 3.46 -7.77
CA LYS A 186 -21.88 3.44 -8.66
C LYS A 186 -21.52 3.76 -10.11
N THR A 187 -20.71 4.78 -10.35
CA THR A 187 -20.23 5.09 -11.71
C THR A 187 -19.38 3.96 -12.27
N PHE A 188 -18.58 3.29 -11.44
CA PHE A 188 -17.82 2.12 -11.88
C PHE A 188 -18.76 0.96 -12.25
N ASP A 189 -19.75 0.65 -11.41
CA ASP A 189 -20.76 -0.37 -11.68
C ASP A 189 -21.52 -0.10 -12.99
N GLU A 190 -21.98 1.14 -13.19
CA GLU A 190 -22.68 1.57 -14.41
C GLU A 190 -21.85 1.38 -15.69
N LEU A 191 -20.53 1.57 -15.60
CA LEU A 191 -19.60 1.46 -16.74
C LEU A 191 -18.99 0.06 -16.90
N PHE A 192 -19.09 -0.79 -15.89
CA PHE A 192 -18.54 -2.15 -15.89
C PHE A 192 -19.00 -3.00 -17.10
N PRO A 193 -20.27 -2.96 -17.55
CA PRO A 193 -20.72 -3.68 -18.74
C PRO A 193 -19.94 -3.36 -20.01
N GLU A 194 -19.38 -2.14 -20.15
CA GLU A 194 -18.58 -1.77 -21.32
C GLU A 194 -17.25 -2.53 -21.37
N ILE A 195 -16.66 -2.85 -20.21
CA ILE A 195 -15.47 -3.71 -20.10
C ILE A 195 -15.82 -5.13 -20.57
N ILE A 196 -16.93 -5.68 -20.06
CA ILE A 196 -17.38 -7.03 -20.40
C ILE A 196 -17.71 -7.15 -21.89
N LYS A 197 -18.39 -6.16 -22.45
CA LYS A 197 -18.67 -6.08 -23.89
C LYS A 197 -17.39 -6.01 -24.71
N ALA A 198 -16.39 -5.25 -24.27
CA ALA A 198 -15.09 -5.19 -24.95
C ALA A 198 -14.39 -6.54 -24.93
N LEU A 199 -14.39 -7.25 -23.79
CA LEU A 199 -13.81 -8.59 -23.64
C LEU A 199 -14.48 -9.62 -24.56
N ARG A 200 -15.82 -9.71 -24.52
CA ARG A 200 -16.60 -10.63 -25.37
C ARG A 200 -16.37 -10.42 -26.88
N ASN A 201 -16.01 -9.21 -27.29
CA ASN A 201 -15.69 -8.92 -28.70
C ASN A 201 -14.28 -9.37 -29.12
N VAL A 202 -13.37 -9.61 -28.17
CA VAL A 202 -11.96 -9.94 -28.47
C VAL A 202 -11.54 -11.34 -28.03
N SER A 203 -12.30 -11.98 -27.12
CA SER A 203 -12.06 -13.35 -26.66
C SER A 203 -13.35 -14.01 -26.19
N ASP A 204 -13.50 -15.30 -26.50
CA ASP A 204 -14.54 -16.17 -25.95
C ASP A 204 -14.21 -16.65 -24.52
N GLU A 205 -12.93 -16.60 -24.15
CA GLU A 205 -12.41 -16.99 -22.84
C GLU A 205 -11.69 -15.82 -22.17
N PHE A 206 -12.21 -15.37 -21.04
CA PHE A 206 -11.60 -14.30 -20.24
C PHE A 206 -11.90 -14.49 -18.75
N SER A 207 -11.12 -13.80 -17.92
CA SER A 207 -11.33 -13.73 -16.48
C SER A 207 -11.32 -12.28 -16.03
N VAL A 208 -12.21 -11.93 -15.10
CA VAL A 208 -12.29 -10.58 -14.54
C VAL A 208 -12.24 -10.68 -13.03
N PHE A 209 -11.37 -9.87 -12.44
CA PHE A 209 -11.19 -9.74 -10.99
C PHE A 209 -11.47 -8.29 -10.62
N VAL A 210 -12.29 -8.07 -9.59
CA VAL A 210 -12.52 -6.75 -8.99
C VAL A 210 -12.18 -6.88 -7.52
N PHE A 211 -11.23 -6.06 -7.04
CA PHE A 211 -10.75 -6.14 -5.67
C PHE A 211 -10.29 -4.77 -5.17
N SER A 212 -10.03 -4.69 -3.87
CA SER A 212 -9.35 -3.56 -3.23
C SER A 212 -8.07 -4.04 -2.56
N ASP A 213 -7.06 -3.19 -2.53
CA ASP A 213 -5.76 -3.45 -1.89
C ASP A 213 -5.81 -3.26 -0.38
N HIS A 214 -6.61 -2.30 0.08
CA HIS A 214 -6.84 -2.05 1.50
C HIS A 214 -8.18 -1.35 1.73
N GLY A 215 -8.75 -1.60 2.91
CA GLY A 215 -9.85 -0.78 3.40
C GLY A 215 -9.39 0.51 4.05
N SER A 216 -10.34 1.37 4.40
CA SER A 216 -10.11 2.56 5.20
C SER A 216 -10.83 2.48 6.54
N LYS A 217 -10.24 3.10 7.56
CA LYS A 217 -10.83 3.17 8.91
C LYS A 217 -10.79 4.60 9.44
N GLU A 218 -11.88 5.01 10.08
CA GLU A 218 -11.94 6.27 10.81
C GLU A 218 -10.97 6.26 12.00
N VAL A 219 -10.25 7.36 12.14
CA VAL A 219 -9.32 7.59 13.25
C VAL A 219 -9.59 8.96 13.84
N SER A 220 -9.68 9.01 15.17
CA SER A 220 -9.92 10.25 15.93
C SER A 220 -8.69 10.72 16.71
N LYS A 221 -7.69 9.84 16.86
CA LYS A 221 -6.39 10.13 17.48
C LYS A 221 -5.28 9.64 16.58
N HIS A 222 -4.16 10.37 16.55
CA HIS A 222 -2.94 9.99 15.86
C HIS A 222 -1.76 10.23 16.80
N LEU A 223 -0.93 9.21 17.00
CA LEU A 223 0.32 9.33 17.73
C LEU A 223 1.40 9.81 16.76
N ASP A 224 1.86 11.04 16.93
CA ASP A 224 2.99 11.57 16.18
C ASP A 224 4.30 11.02 16.75
N LEU A 225 4.85 10.01 16.08
CA LEU A 225 6.08 9.35 16.51
C LEU A 225 7.31 10.27 16.45
N THR A 226 7.32 11.29 15.59
CA THR A 226 8.43 12.24 15.52
C THR A 226 8.40 13.12 16.76
N GLN A 227 7.22 13.66 17.08
CA GLN A 227 7.01 14.48 18.27
C GLN A 227 7.28 13.67 19.56
N LEU A 228 6.82 12.42 19.63
CA LEU A 228 7.10 11.52 20.76
C LEU A 228 8.60 11.36 21.01
N LEU A 229 9.39 11.13 19.94
CA LEU A 229 10.84 11.02 20.05
C LEU A 229 11.49 12.33 20.54
N ILE A 230 11.00 13.50 20.10
CA ILE A 230 11.46 14.81 20.58
C ILE A 230 11.16 14.97 22.08
N GLU A 231 9.96 14.58 22.53
CA GLU A 231 9.54 14.69 23.93
C GLU A 231 10.39 13.84 24.87
N TYR A 232 10.85 12.68 24.39
CA TYR A 232 11.85 11.87 25.10
C TYR A 232 13.29 12.39 24.98
N GLY A 233 13.53 13.47 24.24
CA GLY A 233 14.82 14.13 24.09
C GLY A 233 15.69 13.58 22.96
N PHE A 234 15.16 12.74 22.07
CA PHE A 234 15.88 12.35 20.86
C PHE A 234 15.90 13.49 19.85
N ASN A 235 16.80 13.39 18.88
CA ASN A 235 16.86 14.29 17.73
C ASN A 235 16.44 13.53 16.46
N PRO A 236 15.14 13.39 16.16
CA PRO A 236 14.68 12.71 14.96
C PRO A 236 14.93 13.51 13.70
N SER A 237 15.05 12.82 12.56
CA SER A 237 15.00 13.45 11.24
C SER A 237 13.62 14.06 10.99
N ASP A 238 13.57 15.20 10.32
CA ASP A 238 12.32 15.78 9.81
C ASP A 238 11.76 14.89 8.67
N PRO A 239 10.55 14.32 8.80
CA PRO A 239 9.94 13.46 7.79
C PRO A 239 9.61 14.18 6.47
N GLY A 240 9.55 15.52 6.47
CA GLY A 240 9.33 16.34 5.28
C GLY A 240 10.61 16.71 4.53
N LEU A 241 11.79 16.56 5.14
CA LEU A 241 13.07 16.89 4.51
C LEU A 241 13.71 15.68 3.85
N LEU A 242 13.74 15.70 2.51
CA LEU A 242 14.26 14.60 1.67
C LEU A 242 15.80 14.64 1.46
N ASN A 243 16.46 15.67 1.97
CA ASN A 243 17.93 15.81 1.94
C ASN A 243 18.59 15.04 3.10
N THR A 244 19.90 14.81 3.01
CA THR A 244 20.67 14.18 4.11
C THR A 244 20.65 15.03 5.37
N GLN A 245 20.32 14.42 6.51
CA GLN A 245 20.17 15.06 7.81
C GLN A 245 21.23 14.57 8.79
N LYS A 246 22.50 14.98 8.62
CA LYS A 246 23.65 14.41 9.37
C LYS A 246 23.54 14.52 10.90
N GLY A 247 22.82 15.52 11.40
CA GLY A 247 22.66 15.79 12.83
C GLY A 247 21.66 14.90 13.55
N CYS A 248 20.78 14.19 12.83
CA CYS A 248 19.77 13.36 13.48
C CYS A 248 20.38 12.10 14.13
N SER A 249 19.73 11.68 15.21
CA SER A 249 20.05 10.50 16.03
C SER A 249 18.95 9.43 15.96
N SER A 250 17.80 9.79 15.42
CA SER A 250 16.67 8.91 15.19
C SER A 250 15.90 9.32 13.95
N ALA A 251 14.95 8.51 13.53
CA ALA A 251 13.93 8.85 12.54
C ALA A 251 12.65 8.10 12.88
N ALA A 252 11.50 8.70 12.57
CA ALA A 252 10.21 8.05 12.69
C ALA A 252 9.40 8.28 11.41
N LEU A 253 8.71 7.25 10.95
CA LEU A 253 7.87 7.29 9.75
C LEU A 253 6.57 6.53 10.02
N SER A 254 5.47 7.04 9.48
CA SER A 254 4.17 6.34 9.47
C SER A 254 3.88 5.85 8.07
N ASN A 255 3.69 4.55 7.90
CA ASN A 255 3.25 3.94 6.65
C ASN A 255 1.84 3.38 6.85
N GLY A 256 0.85 4.25 6.64
CA GLY A 256 -0.53 4.00 7.02
C GLY A 256 -0.80 4.42 8.46
N ARG A 257 -2.04 4.17 8.93
CA ARG A 257 -2.52 4.66 10.24
C ARG A 257 -2.20 3.75 11.43
N ARG A 258 -1.67 2.54 11.18
CA ARG A 258 -1.48 1.48 12.19
C ARG A 258 -0.07 0.88 12.21
N MET A 259 0.84 1.43 11.40
CA MET A 259 2.23 0.99 11.37
C MET A 259 3.15 2.20 11.38
N GLY A 260 4.03 2.20 12.36
CA GLY A 260 5.11 3.16 12.50
C GLY A 260 6.45 2.45 12.43
N MET A 261 7.44 3.10 11.84
CA MET A 261 8.81 2.64 11.80
C MET A 261 9.69 3.63 12.57
N ILE A 262 10.35 3.15 13.61
CA ILE A 262 11.33 3.92 14.37
C ILE A 262 12.74 3.41 14.03
N TYR A 263 13.62 4.36 13.75
CA TYR A 263 15.02 4.13 13.45
C TYR A 263 15.83 4.86 14.53
N LEU A 264 16.75 4.17 15.17
CA LEU A 264 17.66 4.76 16.14
C LEU A 264 19.08 4.54 15.66
N LYS A 265 19.93 5.54 15.87
CA LYS A 265 21.34 5.47 15.54
C LYS A 265 22.05 4.65 16.61
N HIS A 266 22.83 3.65 16.20
CA HIS A 266 23.71 2.95 17.11
C HIS A 266 24.69 3.93 17.78
N PRO A 267 24.84 3.89 19.11
CA PRO A 267 25.69 4.83 19.85
C PRO A 267 27.15 4.84 19.38
N GLU A 268 27.70 3.66 19.12
CA GLU A 268 29.09 3.49 18.66
C GLU A 268 29.22 3.32 17.13
N ALA A 269 28.32 2.55 16.50
CA ALA A 269 28.40 2.18 15.08
C ALA A 269 27.57 3.08 14.13
N GLY A 270 27.01 4.19 14.62
CA GLY A 270 26.22 5.10 13.78
C GLY A 270 24.95 4.44 13.23
N TRP A 271 24.64 4.58 11.95
CA TRP A 271 23.40 4.01 11.38
C TRP A 271 23.46 2.50 11.10
N ALA A 272 24.17 1.73 11.93
CA ALA A 272 24.12 0.27 11.90
C ALA A 272 22.75 -0.25 12.39
N LYS A 273 22.45 -1.52 12.13
CA LYS A 273 21.29 -2.20 12.71
C LYS A 273 21.49 -2.32 14.23
N LEU A 274 20.40 -2.20 14.99
CA LEU A 274 20.40 -2.36 16.44
C LEU A 274 19.89 -3.75 16.81
N GLU A 275 20.58 -4.37 17.76
CA GLU A 275 20.15 -5.61 18.42
C GLU A 275 19.39 -5.29 19.71
N ALA A 276 18.59 -6.24 20.18
CA ALA A 276 17.78 -6.12 21.39
C ALA A 276 18.60 -5.69 22.62
N ARG A 277 19.81 -6.23 22.78
CA ARG A 277 20.69 -5.88 23.89
C ARG A 277 20.99 -4.38 23.96
N VAL A 278 21.22 -3.75 22.80
CA VAL A 278 21.52 -2.32 22.70
C VAL A 278 20.27 -1.49 22.94
N LEU A 279 19.11 -1.92 22.43
CA LEU A 279 17.83 -1.24 22.66
C LEU A 279 17.42 -1.24 24.14
N ARG A 280 17.65 -2.35 24.86
CA ARG A 280 17.34 -2.48 26.30
C ARG A 280 18.31 -1.72 27.21
N ASN A 281 19.49 -1.35 26.70
CA ASN A 281 20.53 -0.66 27.46
C ASN A 281 21.07 0.56 26.69
N TYR A 282 20.18 1.30 26.05
CA TYR A 282 20.55 2.36 25.13
C TYR A 282 21.17 3.53 25.92
N PRO A 283 22.43 3.94 25.64
CA PRO A 283 23.03 5.09 26.29
C PRO A 283 22.31 6.37 25.86
N PHE A 284 21.72 7.06 26.83
CA PHE A 284 20.92 8.26 26.59
C PHE A 284 20.94 9.20 27.79
N GLY A 285 21.19 10.50 27.56
CA GLY A 285 21.20 11.52 28.62
C GLY A 285 22.17 11.23 29.78
N GLY A 286 23.29 10.54 29.53
CA GLY A 286 24.24 10.13 30.57
C GLY A 286 23.82 8.90 31.39
N SER A 287 22.73 8.23 31.02
CA SER A 287 22.19 7.05 31.69
C SER A 287 21.95 5.90 30.69
N ARG A 288 21.38 4.79 31.16
CA ARG A 288 20.93 3.66 30.34
C ARG A 288 19.41 3.64 30.33
N LEU A 289 18.83 3.61 29.14
CA LEU A 289 17.39 3.61 28.92
C LEU A 289 16.99 2.31 28.20
N ASP A 290 15.96 1.63 28.70
CA ASP A 290 15.31 0.56 27.98
C ASP A 290 14.28 1.17 27.03
N ILE A 291 14.66 1.31 25.76
CA ILE A 291 13.80 1.88 24.73
C ILE A 291 12.61 0.97 24.44
N SER A 292 12.82 -0.35 24.54
CA SER A 292 11.77 -1.31 24.26
C SER A 292 10.66 -1.23 25.32
N GLU A 293 11.04 -1.09 26.59
CA GLU A 293 10.09 -0.87 27.68
C GLU A 293 9.38 0.47 27.49
N LEU A 294 10.12 1.56 27.31
CA LEU A 294 9.59 2.90 27.13
C LEU A 294 8.49 2.94 26.05
N LEU A 295 8.80 2.47 24.83
CA LEU A 295 7.85 2.49 23.72
C LEU A 295 6.68 1.53 23.92
N SER A 296 6.89 0.36 24.55
CA SER A 296 5.81 -0.61 24.77
C SER A 296 4.76 -0.14 25.79
N GLN A 297 5.13 0.82 26.65
CA GLN A 297 4.23 1.39 27.64
C GLN A 297 3.43 2.60 27.11
N GLU A 298 3.73 3.09 25.90
CA GLU A 298 3.10 4.30 25.40
C GLU A 298 1.67 4.12 24.89
N GLU A 299 0.82 5.09 25.25
CA GLU A 299 -0.55 5.13 24.75
C GLU A 299 -0.54 5.29 23.22
N GLY A 300 -1.13 4.32 22.52
CA GLY A 300 -1.16 4.28 21.06
C GLY A 300 -0.18 3.29 20.42
N ILE A 301 0.77 2.74 21.19
CA ILE A 301 1.62 1.62 20.75
C ILE A 301 1.04 0.31 21.30
N GLY A 302 0.35 -0.45 20.43
CA GLY A 302 -0.20 -1.74 20.82
C GLY A 302 0.84 -2.88 20.79
N LEU A 303 1.71 -2.87 19.78
CA LEU A 303 2.77 -3.86 19.58
C LEU A 303 4.03 -3.16 19.09
N LEU A 304 5.16 -3.51 19.70
CA LEU A 304 6.51 -3.14 19.29
C LEU A 304 7.24 -4.38 18.78
N ALA A 305 7.67 -4.36 17.52
CA ALA A 305 8.50 -5.42 16.96
C ALA A 305 9.94 -4.92 16.73
N TYR A 306 10.93 -5.64 17.24
CA TYR A 306 12.34 -5.28 17.07
C TYR A 306 13.24 -6.51 16.97
N ARG A 307 14.40 -6.34 16.34
CA ARG A 307 15.34 -7.43 16.08
C ARG A 307 16.00 -7.89 17.37
N GLU A 308 15.94 -9.19 17.64
CA GLU A 308 16.78 -9.83 18.66
C GLU A 308 18.17 -10.08 18.08
N GLU A 309 18.23 -10.93 17.06
CA GLU A 309 19.41 -11.30 16.30
C GLU A 309 19.05 -11.59 14.84
N GLU A 310 19.95 -12.18 14.07
CA GLU A 310 19.66 -12.59 12.70
C GLU A 310 18.54 -13.64 12.69
N ASN A 311 17.44 -13.34 11.97
CA ASN A 311 16.24 -14.19 11.85
C ASN A 311 15.41 -14.40 13.12
N LYS A 312 15.56 -13.55 14.16
CA LYS A 312 14.67 -13.55 15.33
C LYS A 312 14.16 -12.15 15.64
N VAL A 313 12.87 -12.04 15.91
CA VAL A 313 12.19 -10.78 16.21
C VAL A 313 11.49 -10.91 17.56
N ILE A 314 11.74 -9.95 18.45
CA ILE A 314 10.94 -9.79 19.66
C ILE A 314 9.71 -8.96 19.32
N VAL A 315 8.56 -9.45 19.75
CA VAL A 315 7.29 -8.70 19.76
C VAL A 315 6.92 -8.43 21.22
N LYS A 316 6.77 -7.15 21.56
CA LYS A 316 6.48 -6.68 22.91
C LYS A 316 5.21 -5.84 22.93
N SER A 317 4.40 -6.04 23.95
CA SER A 317 3.28 -5.17 24.31
C SER A 317 3.43 -4.74 25.77
N ARG A 318 2.46 -3.95 26.26
CA ARG A 318 2.35 -3.62 27.68
C ARG A 318 2.20 -4.84 28.59
N ASP A 319 1.63 -5.93 28.08
CA ASP A 319 1.26 -7.11 28.86
C ASP A 319 2.34 -8.22 28.83
N GLY A 320 3.33 -8.11 27.95
CA GLY A 320 4.41 -9.10 27.87
C GLY A 320 5.24 -9.04 26.59
N GLU A 321 6.16 -9.99 26.46
CA GLU A 321 7.01 -10.16 25.27
C GLU A 321 7.05 -11.61 24.80
N GLY A 322 7.21 -11.78 23.49
CA GLY A 322 7.43 -13.07 22.83
C GLY A 322 8.44 -12.95 21.70
N ILE A 323 8.94 -14.08 21.22
CA ILE A 323 9.90 -14.17 20.12
C ILE A 323 9.25 -14.92 18.97
N ILE A 324 9.40 -14.39 17.75
CA ILE A 324 9.01 -15.01 16.49
C ILE A 324 10.22 -15.17 15.57
#